data_AF-A0A916DIR9-F1
#
_entry.id   AF-A0A916DIR9-F1
#
_cell.length_a   1.000
_cell.length_b   1.000
_cell.length_c   1.000
_cell.angle_alpha   90.00
_cell.angle_beta   90.00
_cell.angle_gamma   90.00
#
_symmetry.space_group_name_H-M   'P 1'
#
loop_
_entity.id
_entity.type
_entity.pdbx_description
1 polymer ?
#
loop_
_entity_poly.entity_id
_entity_poly.type
_entity_poly.pdbx_seq_one_letter_code
_entity_poly.pdbx_strand_id
1 'polypeptide(L)'
;MAFMTVLLVFLAAFSVWAYFHTDPPGVPLRSRLLYNGAVLAVAAAAAIAVGATLYADAIVVKAGQAGLPTYLSVMAGCTVFLIALALGGVMRNFFVFPEGKRAVVSPRKPAG
;
A
#
# COMPACT_ATOMS: atom_id res chain seq x y z
N MET A 1 -21.73 -1.71 -9.20
CA MET A 1 -21.15 -1.38 -7.88
C MET A 1 -20.36 -2.55 -7.31
N ALA A 2 -20.98 -3.72 -7.04
CA ALA A 2 -20.30 -4.85 -6.41
C ALA A 2 -19.01 -5.30 -7.13
N PHE A 3 -19.02 -5.43 -8.46
CA PHE A 3 -17.83 -5.82 -9.23
C PHE A 3 -16.64 -4.88 -9.04
N MET A 4 -16.86 -3.56 -9.08
CA MET A 4 -15.79 -2.57 -8.89
C MET A 4 -15.21 -2.62 -7.47
N THR A 5 -16.07 -2.79 -6.46
CA THR A 5 -15.61 -2.96 -5.08
C THR A 5 -14.79 -4.24 -4.91
N VAL A 6 -15.23 -5.36 -5.50
CA VAL A 6 -14.46 -6.62 -5.47
C VAL A 6 -13.10 -6.45 -6.15
N LEU A 7 -13.06 -5.81 -7.31
CA LEU A 7 -11.82 -5.54 -8.04
C LEU A 7 -10.87 -4.66 -7.22
N LEU A 8 -11.39 -3.63 -6.54
CA LEU A 8 -10.62 -2.75 -5.68
C LEU A 8 -10.04 -3.49 -4.47
N VAL A 9 -10.84 -4.34 -3.81
CA VAL A 9 -10.38 -5.18 -2.68
C VAL A 9 -9.30 -6.15 -3.16
N PHE A 10 -9.50 -6.78 -4.30
CA PHE A 10 -8.50 -7.66 -4.91
C PHE A 10 -7.21 -6.90 -5.21
N LEU A 11 -7.30 -5.71 -5.82
CA LEU A 11 -6.15 -4.88 -6.13
C LEU A 11 -5.40 -4.44 -4.86
N ALA A 12 -6.12 -4.04 -3.81
CA ALA A 12 -5.51 -3.68 -2.53
C ALA A 12 -4.77 -4.88 -1.90
N ALA A 13 -5.40 -6.06 -1.84
CA ALA A 13 -4.78 -7.27 -1.33
C ALA A 13 -3.55 -7.67 -2.16
N PHE A 14 -3.67 -7.64 -3.50
CA PHE A 14 -2.59 -7.95 -4.42
C PHE A 14 -1.44 -6.95 -4.31
N SER A 15 -1.71 -5.65 -4.16
CA SER A 15 -0.69 -4.63 -3.99
C SER A 15 0.05 -4.76 -2.67
N VAL A 16 -0.64 -5.10 -1.57
CA VAL A 16 0.02 -5.42 -0.29
C VAL A 16 0.93 -6.64 -0.47
N TRP A 17 0.42 -7.70 -1.09
CA TRP A 17 1.23 -8.88 -1.38
C TRP A 17 2.46 -8.54 -2.24
N ALA A 18 2.28 -7.82 -3.35
CA ALA A 18 3.35 -7.41 -4.25
C ALA A 18 4.37 -6.50 -3.56
N TYR A 19 3.92 -5.63 -2.66
CA TYR A 19 4.79 -4.75 -1.87
C TYR A 19 5.78 -5.54 -1.01
N PHE A 20 5.32 -6.60 -0.33
CA PHE A 20 6.20 -7.50 0.41
C PHE A 20 7.01 -8.42 -0.50
N HIS A 21 6.45 -8.86 -1.62
CA HIS A 21 7.14 -9.77 -2.56
C HIS A 21 8.31 -9.08 -3.28
N THR A 22 8.23 -7.78 -3.49
CA THR A 22 9.29 -6.94 -4.10
C THR A 22 10.34 -6.46 -3.09
N ASP A 23 10.44 -7.11 -1.94
CA ASP A 23 11.40 -6.78 -0.89
C ASP A 23 12.85 -6.91 -1.41
N PRO A 24 13.72 -5.91 -1.17
CA PRO A 24 15.09 -5.97 -1.66
C PRO A 24 15.86 -7.13 -1.00
N PRO A 25 16.61 -7.92 -1.78
CA PRO A 25 17.44 -9.00 -1.25
C PRO A 25 18.64 -8.42 -0.47
N GLY A 26 19.17 -9.19 0.48
CA GLY A 26 20.37 -8.80 1.23
C GLY A 26 20.15 -7.72 2.31
N VAL A 27 18.89 -7.40 2.66
CA VAL A 27 18.54 -6.48 3.76
C VAL A 27 18.10 -7.26 5.00
N PRO A 28 18.54 -6.87 6.22
CA PRO A 28 18.11 -7.52 7.46
C PRO A 28 16.58 -7.52 7.61
N LEU A 29 16.01 -8.69 7.94
CA LEU A 29 14.57 -8.89 8.02
C LEU A 29 13.88 -7.91 8.98
N ARG A 30 14.47 -7.64 10.15
CA ARG A 30 13.89 -6.73 11.15
C ARG A 30 13.73 -5.30 10.60
N SER A 31 14.79 -4.74 10.00
CA SER A 31 14.75 -3.39 9.43
C SER A 31 13.74 -3.28 8.29
N ARG A 32 13.65 -4.34 7.47
CA ARG A 32 12.68 -4.41 6.37
C ARG A 32 11.24 -4.47 6.86
N LEU A 33 10.95 -5.30 7.85
CA LEU A 33 9.63 -5.41 8.46
C LEU A 33 9.19 -4.11 9.14
N LEU A 34 10.10 -3.44 9.86
CA LEU A 34 9.80 -2.15 10.49
C LEU A 34 9.44 -1.08 9.45
N TYR A 35 10.23 -0.98 8.37
CA TYR A 35 9.94 -0.03 7.30
C TYR A 35 8.62 -0.33 6.60
N ASN A 36 8.40 -1.60 6.23
CA ASN A 36 7.17 -2.04 5.58
C ASN A 36 5.93 -1.80 6.47
N GLY A 37 6.04 -2.09 7.76
CA GLY A 37 4.98 -1.82 8.73
C GLY A 37 4.68 -0.33 8.88
N ALA A 38 5.72 0.52 8.92
CA ALA A 38 5.54 1.97 8.98
C ALA A 38 4.85 2.52 7.73
N VAL A 39 5.24 2.08 6.54
CA VAL A 39 4.59 2.47 5.28
C VAL A 39 3.12 2.05 5.27
N LEU A 40 2.81 0.81 5.69
CA LEU A 40 1.42 0.34 5.76
C LEU A 40 0.58 1.15 6.74
N ALA A 41 1.12 1.48 7.92
CA ALA A 41 0.44 2.28 8.91
C ALA A 41 0.13 3.68 8.38
N VAL A 42 1.10 4.34 7.74
CA VAL A 42 0.93 5.66 7.15
C VAL A 42 -0.06 5.62 5.98
N ALA A 43 0.05 4.62 5.10
CA ALA A 43 -0.87 4.44 3.97
C ALA A 43 -2.31 4.23 4.45
N ALA A 44 -2.52 3.39 5.47
CA ALA A 44 -3.84 3.15 6.05
C ALA A 44 -4.42 4.41 6.70
N ALA A 45 -3.61 5.15 7.48
CA ALA A 45 -4.03 6.40 8.10
C ALA A 45 -4.42 7.46 7.04
N ALA A 46 -3.61 7.60 5.98
CA ALA A 46 -3.89 8.53 4.88
C ALA A 46 -5.17 8.13 4.12
N ALA A 47 -5.35 6.84 3.84
CA ALA A 47 -6.55 6.32 3.17
C ALA A 47 -7.83 6.61 3.96
N ILE A 48 -7.80 6.38 5.28
CA ILE A 48 -8.93 6.67 6.18
C ILE A 48 -9.20 8.17 6.22
N ALA A 49 -8.16 8.98 6.45
CA ALA A 49 -8.30 10.44 6.53
C ALA A 49 -8.92 11.00 5.25
N VAL A 50 -8.34 10.68 4.08
CA VAL A 50 -8.80 11.22 2.80
C VAL A 50 -10.18 10.66 2.42
N GLY A 51 -10.40 9.35 2.60
CA GLY A 51 -11.69 8.72 2.30
C GLY A 51 -12.84 9.26 3.15
N ALA A 52 -12.58 9.56 4.42
CA ALA A 52 -13.57 10.15 5.32
C ALA A 52 -13.85 11.62 4.99
N THR A 53 -12.83 12.42 4.66
CA THR A 53 -13.01 13.87 4.48
C THR A 53 -13.58 14.24 3.12
N LEU A 54 -13.26 13.53 2.04
CA LEU A 54 -13.59 13.99 0.67
C LEU A 54 -15.09 14.07 0.38
N TYR A 55 -15.90 13.22 1.02
CA TYR A 55 -17.34 13.12 0.75
C TYR A 55 -18.19 13.21 2.02
N ALA A 56 -17.62 13.68 3.14
CA ALA A 56 -18.34 13.85 4.40
C ALA A 56 -19.64 14.64 4.22
N ASP A 57 -19.58 15.78 3.52
CA ASP A 57 -20.74 16.64 3.28
C ASP A 57 -21.76 16.01 2.32
N ALA A 58 -21.27 15.25 1.32
CA ALA A 58 -22.12 14.58 0.34
C ALA A 58 -22.93 13.42 0.95
N ILE A 59 -22.37 12.75 1.96
CA ILE A 59 -23.06 11.70 2.74
C ILE A 59 -24.23 12.30 3.53
N VAL A 60 -24.06 13.50 4.10
CA VAL A 60 -25.06 14.14 4.98
C VAL A 60 -26.17 14.82 4.18
N VAL A 61 -25.86 15.48 3.07
CA VAL A 61 -26.81 16.36 2.35
C VAL A 61 -27.64 15.63 1.28
N LYS A 62 -27.14 14.52 0.71
CA LYS A 62 -27.82 13.78 -0.38
C LYS A 62 -28.33 12.40 0.07
N ALA A 63 -29.27 12.39 1.01
CA ALA A 63 -29.88 11.17 1.56
C ALA A 63 -30.60 10.27 0.52
N GLY A 64 -30.91 10.79 -0.68
CA GLY A 64 -31.59 10.04 -1.76
C GLY A 64 -30.73 9.04 -2.53
N GLN A 65 -29.39 9.10 -2.42
CA GLN A 65 -28.47 8.13 -3.03
C GLN A 65 -27.37 7.69 -2.05
N ALA A 66 -27.77 7.28 -0.84
CA ALA A 66 -26.86 6.98 0.28
C ALA A 66 -25.69 6.01 -0.05
N GLY A 67 -25.81 5.16 -1.08
CA GLY A 67 -24.75 4.24 -1.49
C GLY A 67 -23.62 4.85 -2.32
N LEU A 68 -23.88 5.95 -3.05
CA LEU A 68 -22.90 6.53 -3.99
C LEU A 68 -21.76 7.30 -3.29
N PRO A 69 -22.02 8.18 -2.31
CA PRO A 69 -20.96 8.88 -1.59
C PRO A 69 -20.03 7.93 -0.83
N THR A 70 -20.60 6.92 -0.15
CA THR A 70 -19.84 5.89 0.55
C THR A 70 -18.94 5.10 -0.39
N TYR A 71 -19.46 4.71 -1.56
CA TYR A 71 -18.67 4.05 -2.60
C TYR A 71 -17.49 4.91 -3.05
N LEU A 72 -17.73 6.20 -3.33
CA LEU A 72 -16.67 7.13 -3.77
C LEU A 72 -15.63 7.36 -2.68
N SER A 73 -16.02 7.46 -1.41
CA SER A 73 -15.11 7.52 -0.26
C SER A 73 -14.19 6.30 -0.17
N VAL A 74 -14.75 5.10 -0.31
CA VAL A 74 -13.96 3.85 -0.29
C VAL A 74 -13.00 3.80 -1.47
N MET A 75 -13.47 4.14 -2.68
CA MET A 75 -12.64 4.19 -3.88
C MET A 75 -11.46 5.16 -3.70
N ALA A 76 -11.73 6.40 -3.28
CA ALA A 76 -10.71 7.42 -3.07
C ALA A 76 -9.70 7.00 -1.99
N GLY A 77 -10.18 6.47 -0.86
CA GLY A 77 -9.32 5.97 0.21
C GLY A 77 -8.40 4.84 -0.28
N CYS A 78 -8.92 3.84 -0.98
CA CYS A 78 -8.11 2.78 -1.57
C CYS A 78 -7.12 3.30 -2.61
N THR A 79 -7.49 4.27 -3.44
CA THR A 79 -6.54 4.87 -4.39
C THR A 79 -5.37 5.53 -3.66
N VAL A 80 -5.64 6.31 -2.61
CA VAL A 80 -4.60 6.93 -1.77
C VAL A 80 -3.70 5.88 -1.13
N PHE A 81 -4.30 4.80 -0.60
CA PHE A 81 -3.57 3.67 -0.04
C PHE A 81 -2.58 3.07 -1.05
N LEU A 82 -3.04 2.79 -2.27
CA LEU A 82 -2.23 2.20 -3.34
C LEU A 82 -1.08 3.11 -3.77
N ILE A 83 -1.36 4.42 -3.88
CA ILE A 83 -0.33 5.42 -4.21
C ILE A 83 0.73 5.46 -3.10
N ALA A 84 0.32 5.50 -1.84
CA ALA A 84 1.24 5.54 -0.70
C ALA A 84 2.11 4.27 -0.63
N LEU A 85 1.54 3.09 -0.90
CA LEU A 85 2.29 1.84 -1.01
C LEU A 85 3.31 1.87 -2.15
N ALA A 86 2.91 2.33 -3.33
CA ALA A 86 3.79 2.43 -4.49
C ALA A 86 4.97 3.37 -4.19
N LEU A 87 4.70 4.56 -3.65
CA LEU A 87 5.72 5.52 -3.23
C LEU A 87 6.62 4.95 -2.14
N GLY A 88 6.06 4.27 -1.13
CA GLY A 88 6.83 3.59 -0.09
C GLY A 88 7.76 2.52 -0.66
N GLY A 89 7.33 1.79 -1.68
CA GLY A 89 8.13 0.75 -2.34
C GLY A 89 9.29 1.35 -3.13
N VAL A 90 9.06 2.46 -3.83
CA VAL A 90 10.10 3.25 -4.50
C VAL A 90 11.09 3.78 -3.46
N MET A 91 10.60 4.41 -2.39
CA MET A 91 11.42 4.95 -1.31
C MET A 91 12.29 3.87 -0.66
N ARG A 92 11.72 2.69 -0.39
CA ARG A 92 12.42 1.51 0.13
C ARG A 92 13.60 1.12 -0.74
N ASN A 93 13.36 0.97 -2.05
CA ASN A 93 14.33 0.39 -2.97
C ASN A 93 15.43 1.37 -3.37
N PHE A 94 15.13 2.66 -3.50
CA PHE A 94 16.08 3.65 -4.02
C PHE A 94 16.78 4.46 -2.93
N PHE A 95 16.11 4.75 -1.81
CA PHE A 95 16.63 5.69 -0.81
C PHE A 95 16.99 5.01 0.51
N VAL A 96 16.14 4.10 1.00
CA VAL A 96 16.33 3.47 2.31
C VAL A 96 17.29 2.28 2.23
N PHE A 97 17.10 1.40 1.25
CA PHE A 97 17.95 0.24 1.01
C PHE A 97 18.48 0.26 -0.44
N PRO A 98 19.32 1.24 -0.81
CA PRO A 98 19.93 1.29 -2.13
C PRO A 98 20.84 0.08 -2.36
N GLU A 99 21.00 -0.33 -3.62
CA GLU A 99 21.75 -1.53 -4.01
C GLU A 99 23.15 -1.60 -3.39
N GLY A 100 23.88 -0.48 -3.36
CA GLY A 100 25.24 -0.42 -2.78
C GLY A 100 25.32 -0.66 -1.26
N LYS A 101 24.20 -0.65 -0.54
CA LYS A 101 24.14 -0.94 0.91
C LYS A 101 23.56 -2.32 1.23
N ARG A 102 23.18 -3.11 0.22
CA ARG A 102 22.64 -4.46 0.39
C ARG A 102 23.78 -5.45 0.56
N ALA A 103 23.62 -6.45 1.42
CA ALA A 103 24.60 -7.51 1.55
C ALA A 103 24.72 -8.28 0.22
N VAL A 104 25.95 -8.52 -0.24
CA VAL A 104 26.19 -9.38 -1.40
C VAL A 104 25.71 -10.78 -1.06
N VAL A 105 24.63 -11.22 -1.70
CA VAL A 105 24.19 -12.62 -1.60
C VAL A 105 25.18 -13.44 -2.42
N SER A 106 26.26 -13.91 -1.78
CA SER A 106 27.22 -14.80 -2.44
C SER A 106 26.48 -16.03 -2.98
N PRO A 107 26.63 -16.38 -4.27
CA PRO A 107 26.09 -17.63 -4.78
C PRO A 107 26.77 -18.77 -4.02
N ARG A 108 25.97 -19.58 -3.34
CA ARG A 108 26.43 -20.77 -2.61
C ARG A 108 27.19 -21.65 -3.60
N LYS A 109 28.50 -21.83 -3.40
CA LYS A 109 29.32 -22.78 -4.19
C LYS A 109 28.63 -24.16 -4.10
N PRO A 110 28.29 -24.83 -5.22
CA PRO A 110 27.73 -26.17 -5.14
C PRO A 110 28.75 -27.06 -4.42
N ALA A 111 28.28 -27.78 -3.41
CA ALA A 111 29.08 -28.82 -2.76
C ALA A 111 29.37 -29.88 -3.83
N GLY A 112 30.64 -29.99 -4.21
CA GLY A 112 31.13 -31.09 -5.05
C GLY A 112 31.24 -32.38 -4.26
#